data_AF-A0A7S3YF10-F1
#
_entry.id   AF-A0A7S3YF10-F1
#
_cell.length_a   1.000
_cell.length_b   1.000
_cell.length_c   1.000
_cell.angle_alpha   90.00
_cell.angle_beta   90.00
_cell.angle_gamma   90.00
#
_symmetry.space_group_name_H-M   'P 1'
#
loop_
_entity.id
_entity.type
_entity.pdbx_description
1 polymer ?
#
loop_
_entity_poly.entity_id
_entity_poly.type
_entity_poly.pdbx_seq_one_letter_code
_entity_poly.pdbx_strand_id
1 'polypeptide(L)'
;GGQGRLTPIAFWDAQIYVVTLITMKHFVLVGDYCKNMCFLAWNEKDHSLLQQAKVYRPGQVMGASFVLDPPSLGMLASDFDRNIQLFEYAPKAIEARGGNKLLCKADFHLGSVATCFLQHKANTSLLGHKKKK
;
A
#
# COMPACT_ATOMS: atom_id res chain seq x y z
N GLY A 1 -24.68 12.75 28.20
CA GLY A 1 -25.20 12.06 27.01
C GLY A 1 -24.44 12.49 25.77
N GLY A 2 -23.33 11.83 25.45
CA GLY A 2 -22.52 12.18 24.26
C GLY A 2 -21.41 11.20 23.91
N GLN A 3 -21.48 9.95 24.37
CA GLN A 3 -20.48 8.93 24.05
C GLN A 3 -20.98 8.11 22.85
N GLY A 4 -20.30 8.24 21.70
CA GLY A 4 -20.59 7.43 20.50
C GLY A 4 -20.67 8.19 19.17
N ARG A 5 -20.43 9.51 19.13
CA ARG A 5 -20.45 10.26 17.85
C ARG A 5 -19.08 10.26 17.18
N LEU A 6 -19.03 9.87 15.91
CA LEU A 6 -17.85 10.03 15.06
C LEU A 6 -17.84 11.45 14.50
N THR A 7 -16.73 12.16 14.70
CA THR A 7 -16.47 13.47 14.11
C THR A 7 -15.47 13.30 12.97
N PRO A 8 -15.82 13.66 11.72
CA PRO A 8 -14.85 13.66 10.64
C PRO A 8 -13.80 14.74 10.92
N ILE A 9 -12.52 14.35 10.94
CA ILE A 9 -11.41 15.27 11.21
C ILE A 9 -10.60 15.59 9.94
N ALA A 10 -10.77 14.82 8.87
CA ALA A 10 -10.07 14.98 7.62
C ALA A 10 -10.82 14.32 6.46
N PHE A 11 -10.49 14.73 5.24
CA PHE A 11 -10.94 14.09 4.02
C PHE A 11 -9.79 14.06 3.00
N TRP A 12 -9.95 13.21 1.99
CA TRP A 12 -9.10 13.17 0.83
C TRP A 12 -9.97 12.82 -0.38
N ASP A 13 -9.82 13.55 -1.47
CA ASP A 13 -10.62 13.34 -2.68
C ASP A 13 -10.14 12.09 -3.41
N ALA A 14 -10.92 11.02 -3.26
CA ALA A 14 -10.73 9.79 -4.01
C ALA A 14 -10.94 10.02 -5.51
N GLN A 15 -10.30 9.18 -6.34
CA GLN A 15 -10.31 9.41 -7.77
C GLN A 15 -11.59 8.90 -8.44
N ILE A 16 -11.86 7.60 -8.45
CA ILE A 16 -13.01 7.02 -9.17
C ILE A 16 -13.82 6.09 -8.26
N TYR A 17 -13.26 4.95 -7.87
CA TYR A 17 -13.95 3.96 -7.04
C TYR A 17 -12.96 3.20 -6.19
N VAL A 18 -12.95 3.49 -4.89
CA VAL A 18 -12.07 2.87 -3.92
C VAL A 18 -12.58 1.48 -3.58
N VAL A 19 -11.80 0.47 -3.93
CA VAL A 19 -12.12 -0.95 -3.67
C VAL A 19 -11.42 -1.48 -2.42
N THR A 20 -10.32 -0.86 -1.99
CA THR A 20 -9.58 -1.28 -0.80
C THR A 20 -8.89 -0.11 -0.12
N LEU A 21 -8.90 -0.15 1.22
CA LEU A 21 -8.20 0.78 2.11
C LEU A 21 -7.44 -0.03 3.14
N ILE A 22 -6.11 0.10 3.14
CA ILE A 22 -5.24 -0.59 4.09
C ILE A 22 -4.45 0.45 4.87
N THR A 23 -4.43 0.35 6.20
CA THR A 23 -3.70 1.28 7.06
C THR A 23 -2.51 0.61 7.71
N MET A 24 -1.41 1.34 7.85
CA MET A 24 -0.24 0.91 8.61
C MET A 24 0.39 2.11 9.33
N LYS A 25 0.28 2.13 10.67
CA LYS A 25 0.65 3.30 11.48
C LYS A 25 -0.09 4.55 10.96
N HIS A 26 0.66 5.57 10.52
CA HIS A 26 0.13 6.81 9.95
C HIS A 26 0.01 6.75 8.42
N PHE A 27 0.19 5.60 7.79
CA PHE A 27 0.04 5.47 6.35
C PHE A 27 -1.27 4.83 5.95
N VAL A 28 -1.78 5.24 4.79
CA VAL A 28 -2.99 4.69 4.16
C VAL A 28 -2.65 4.33 2.72
N LEU A 29 -2.92 3.09 2.33
CA LEU A 29 -2.87 2.63 0.95
C LEU A 29 -4.30 2.53 0.43
N VAL A 30 -4.56 3.25 -0.66
CA VAL A 30 -5.83 3.28 -1.36
C VAL A 30 -5.66 2.48 -2.65
N GLY A 31 -6.51 1.48 -2.88
CA GLY A 31 -6.64 0.83 -4.19
C GLY A 31 -7.92 1.29 -4.88
N ASP A 32 -7.77 1.76 -6.12
CA ASP A 32 -8.86 2.22 -6.98
C ASP A 32 -9.06 1.26 -8.16
N TYR A 33 -10.32 1.01 -8.51
CA TYR A 33 -10.69 0.10 -9.60
C TYR A 33 -10.24 0.56 -10.99
N CYS A 34 -10.01 1.86 -11.21
CA CYS A 34 -9.62 2.42 -12.50
C CYS A 34 -8.26 3.13 -12.48
N LYS A 35 -7.83 3.57 -11.30
CA LYS A 35 -6.69 4.48 -11.11
C LYS A 35 -5.54 3.88 -10.30
N ASN A 36 -5.51 2.55 -10.19
CA ASN A 36 -4.42 1.82 -9.54
C ASN A 36 -4.29 2.21 -8.05
N MET A 37 -3.08 2.15 -7.47
CA MET A 37 -2.84 2.47 -6.06
C MET A 37 -2.37 3.91 -5.81
N CYS A 38 -2.80 4.44 -4.65
CA CYS A 38 -2.37 5.71 -4.10
C CYS A 38 -1.92 5.54 -2.63
N PHE A 39 -0.72 6.05 -2.30
CA PHE A 39 -0.12 5.98 -0.98
C PHE A 39 -0.19 7.34 -0.29
N LEU A 40 -0.88 7.38 0.85
CA LEU A 40 -1.12 8.58 1.64
C LEU A 40 -0.43 8.47 3.01
N ALA A 41 -0.09 9.61 3.59
CA ALA A 41 0.33 9.75 4.97
C ALA A 41 -0.63 10.67 5.73
N TRP A 42 -1.00 10.25 6.94
CA TRP A 42 -1.72 11.03 7.92
C TRP A 42 -0.78 12.03 8.59
N ASN A 43 -1.15 13.30 8.57
CA ASN A 43 -0.50 14.36 9.31
C ASN A 43 -1.35 14.73 10.54
N GLU A 44 -0.88 14.33 11.72
CA GLU A 44 -1.56 14.57 12.99
C GLU A 44 -1.69 16.05 13.34
N LYS A 45 -0.73 16.90 12.95
CA LYS A 45 -0.72 18.32 13.33
C LYS A 45 -1.80 19.12 12.63
N ASP A 46 -1.97 18.86 11.33
CA ASP A 46 -2.87 19.63 10.47
C ASP A 46 -4.16 18.88 10.15
N HIS A 47 -4.36 17.72 10.77
CA HIS A 47 -5.48 16.81 10.51
C HIS A 47 -5.74 16.60 9.00
N SER A 48 -4.71 16.19 8.27
CA SER A 48 -4.78 16.04 6.80
C SER A 48 -4.19 14.73 6.31
N LEU A 49 -4.66 14.29 5.14
CA LEU A 49 -4.12 13.14 4.40
C LEU A 49 -3.34 13.65 3.18
N LEU A 50 -2.04 13.36 3.14
CA LEU A 50 -1.12 13.84 2.12
C LEU A 50 -0.68 12.70 1.19
N GLN A 51 -0.89 12.85 -0.11
CA GLN A 51 -0.39 11.89 -1.10
C GLN A 51 1.14 11.91 -1.15
N GLN A 52 1.75 10.79 -0.75
CA GLN A 52 3.19 10.59 -0.81
C GLN A 52 3.62 10.11 -2.19
N ALA A 53 2.92 9.10 -2.73
CA ALA A 53 3.21 8.57 -4.05
C ALA A 53 1.99 7.85 -4.66
N LYS A 54 2.02 7.61 -5.98
CA LYS A 54 1.02 6.80 -6.66
C LYS A 54 1.59 6.01 -7.82
N VAL A 55 0.81 5.04 -8.31
CA VAL A 55 1.06 4.40 -9.60
C VAL A 55 0.42 5.24 -10.70
N TYR A 56 1.23 5.75 -11.65
CA TYR A 56 0.73 6.65 -12.70
C TYR A 56 0.08 5.94 -13.88
N ARG A 57 0.39 4.66 -14.09
CA ARG A 57 -0.27 3.88 -15.14
C ARG A 57 -1.71 3.58 -14.72
N PRO A 58 -2.68 3.63 -15.64
CA PRO A 58 -4.00 3.07 -15.40
C PRO A 58 -3.89 1.60 -15.00
N GLY A 59 -4.86 1.13 -14.23
CA GLY A 59 -4.96 -0.29 -13.88
C GLY A 59 -6.03 -0.51 -12.82
N GLN A 60 -6.59 -1.72 -12.83
CA GLN A 60 -7.55 -2.14 -11.82
C GLN A 60 -6.83 -2.73 -10.62
N VAL A 61 -7.24 -2.32 -9.43
CA VAL A 61 -6.90 -3.03 -8.19
C VAL A 61 -8.06 -3.93 -7.83
N MET A 62 -7.76 -5.17 -7.43
CA MET A 62 -8.74 -6.12 -6.87
C MET A 62 -8.49 -6.36 -5.38
N GLY A 63 -7.26 -6.18 -4.94
CA GLY A 63 -6.82 -6.22 -3.54
C GLY A 63 -5.46 -5.56 -3.40
N ALA A 64 -5.15 -5.07 -2.21
CA ALA A 64 -3.87 -4.44 -1.93
C ALA A 64 -3.38 -4.77 -0.52
N SER A 65 -2.08 -4.63 -0.28
CA SER A 65 -1.51 -4.74 1.06
C SER A 65 -0.16 -4.05 1.14
N PHE A 66 0.30 -3.76 2.35
CA PHE A 66 1.71 -3.41 2.57
C PHE A 66 2.58 -4.68 2.57
N VAL A 67 3.88 -4.52 2.32
CA VAL A 67 4.90 -5.54 2.55
C VAL A 67 6.01 -4.88 3.35
N LEU A 68 6.29 -5.43 4.53
CA LEU A 68 7.30 -4.92 5.42
C LEU A 68 8.60 -5.69 5.21
N ASP A 69 9.58 -5.03 4.59
CA ASP A 69 10.94 -5.55 4.47
C ASP A 69 11.95 -4.43 4.78
N PRO A 70 12.16 -4.11 6.08
CA PRO A 70 13.00 -2.99 6.47
C PRO A 70 14.42 -3.09 5.86
N PRO A 71 14.99 -1.98 5.36
CA PRO A 71 14.49 -0.60 5.51
C PRO A 71 13.43 -0.17 4.49
N SER A 72 13.05 -1.03 3.55
CA SER A 72 12.10 -0.73 2.47
C SER A 72 10.65 -0.92 2.89
N LEU A 73 9.77 -0.17 2.23
CA LEU A 73 8.32 -0.31 2.34
C LEU A 73 7.74 -0.71 0.99
N GLY A 74 7.28 -1.96 0.92
CA GLY A 74 6.61 -2.52 -0.23
C GLY A 74 5.09 -2.37 -0.18
N MET A 75 4.45 -2.45 -1.34
CA MET A 75 3.01 -2.45 -1.52
C MET A 75 2.65 -3.47 -2.60
N LEU A 76 1.71 -4.36 -2.32
CA LEU A 76 1.17 -5.29 -3.30
C LEU A 76 -0.12 -4.73 -3.88
N ALA A 77 -0.32 -4.93 -5.18
CA ALA A 77 -1.61 -4.83 -5.83
C ALA A 77 -1.89 -6.12 -6.60
N SER A 78 -3.09 -6.67 -6.47
CA SER A 78 -3.62 -7.61 -7.45
C SER A 78 -4.49 -6.89 -8.47
N ASP A 79 -4.51 -7.40 -9.70
CA ASP A 79 -5.37 -6.91 -10.78
C ASP A 79 -6.41 -7.94 -11.23
N PHE A 80 -7.29 -7.53 -12.15
CA PHE A 80 -8.33 -8.38 -12.71
C PHE A 80 -7.76 -9.47 -13.64
N ASP A 81 -6.58 -9.21 -14.22
CA ASP A 81 -5.85 -10.13 -15.09
C ASP A 81 -5.08 -11.22 -14.32
N ARG A 82 -5.34 -11.33 -13.01
CA ARG A 82 -4.78 -12.36 -12.10
C ARG A 82 -3.28 -12.19 -11.85
N ASN A 83 -2.77 -10.98 -11.99
CA ASN A 83 -1.40 -10.65 -11.61
C ASN A 83 -1.36 -10.08 -10.20
N ILE A 84 -0.22 -10.26 -9.55
CA ILE A 84 0.19 -9.56 -8.35
C ILE A 84 1.44 -8.76 -8.71
N GLN A 85 1.44 -7.47 -8.37
CA GLN A 85 2.56 -6.57 -8.59
C GLN A 85 3.08 -6.06 -7.24
N LEU A 86 4.40 -6.09 -7.07
CA LEU A 86 5.09 -5.49 -5.92
C LEU A 86 5.62 -4.11 -6.32
N PHE A 87 5.23 -3.10 -5.56
CA PHE A 87 5.70 -1.74 -5.68
C PHE A 87 6.53 -1.35 -4.45
N GLU A 88 7.47 -0.44 -4.64
CA GLU A 88 8.27 0.15 -3.57
C GLU A 88 8.06 1.67 -3.52
N TYR A 89 7.96 2.20 -2.30
CA TYR A 89 8.07 3.64 -2.04
C TYR A 89 9.54 4.03 -1.83
N ALA A 90 10.19 4.53 -2.88
CA ALA A 90 11.59 4.93 -2.87
C ALA A 90 11.75 6.42 -3.29
N PRO A 91 11.40 7.38 -2.41
CA PRO A 91 11.28 8.79 -2.81
C PRO A 91 12.60 9.44 -3.25
N LYS A 92 13.74 8.86 -2.86
CA LYS A 92 15.09 9.31 -3.24
C LYS A 92 15.57 8.72 -4.57
N ALA A 93 14.86 7.75 -5.13
CA ALA A 93 15.24 7.14 -6.40
C ALA A 93 14.93 8.11 -7.56
N ILE A 94 15.82 8.16 -8.56
CA ILE A 94 15.67 9.05 -9.71
C ILE A 94 14.41 8.68 -10.50
N GLU A 95 14.07 7.39 -10.58
CA GLU A 95 12.89 6.90 -11.30
C GLU A 95 11.57 7.25 -10.60
N ALA A 96 11.61 7.69 -9.34
CA ALA A 96 10.43 8.01 -8.53
C ALA A 96 9.82 9.38 -8.84
N ARG A 97 10.31 10.09 -9.87
CA ARG A 97 9.74 11.37 -10.36
C ARG A 97 9.61 12.43 -9.26
N GLY A 98 10.72 12.77 -8.61
CA GLY A 98 10.70 13.69 -7.45
C GLY A 98 10.02 13.07 -6.23
N GLY A 99 9.98 11.74 -6.16
CA GLY A 99 9.51 10.96 -5.03
C GLY A 99 8.02 10.61 -5.00
N ASN A 100 7.23 11.07 -5.98
CA ASN A 100 5.79 10.88 -6.01
C ASN A 100 5.29 9.66 -6.82
N LYS A 101 6.21 8.83 -7.33
CA LYS A 101 5.89 7.62 -8.10
C LYS A 101 6.27 6.37 -7.31
N LEU A 102 5.31 5.46 -7.18
CA LEU A 102 5.57 4.09 -6.73
C LEU A 102 6.28 3.30 -7.84
N LEU A 103 7.35 2.59 -7.48
CA LEU A 103 8.19 1.86 -8.42
C LEU A 103 7.81 0.38 -8.43
N CYS A 104 7.37 -0.13 -9.58
CA CYS A 104 7.14 -1.57 -9.75
C CYS A 104 8.49 -2.31 -9.71
N LYS A 105 8.64 -3.26 -8.78
CA LYS A 105 9.88 -4.03 -8.58
C LYS A 105 9.74 -5.48 -9.00
N ALA A 106 8.54 -6.03 -8.95
CA ALA A 106 8.24 -7.37 -9.41
C ALA A 106 6.78 -7.50 -9.83
N ASP A 107 6.52 -8.50 -10.65
CA ASP A 107 5.19 -8.94 -11.06
C ASP A 107 5.14 -10.47 -11.13
N PHE A 108 3.97 -11.02 -10.84
CA PHE A 108 3.75 -12.46 -10.78
C PHE A 108 2.32 -12.79 -11.21
N HIS A 109 2.16 -13.75 -12.12
CA HIS A 109 0.83 -14.22 -12.51
C HIS A 109 0.36 -15.32 -11.54
N LEU A 110 -0.65 -15.00 -10.72
CA LEU A 110 -1.20 -15.93 -9.73
C LEU A 110 -2.07 -17.02 -10.36
N GLY A 111 -2.67 -16.74 -11.53
CA GLY A 111 -3.64 -17.65 -12.15
C GLY A 111 -5.04 -17.60 -11.51
N SER A 112 -5.24 -16.77 -10.49
CA SER A 112 -6.55 -16.42 -9.91
C SER A 112 -6.58 -14.96 -9.44
N VAL A 113 -7.77 -14.40 -9.26
CA VAL A 113 -7.92 -13.03 -8.73
C VAL A 113 -7.82 -13.08 -7.21
N ALA A 114 -6.76 -12.48 -6.65
CA ALA A 114 -6.67 -12.25 -5.22
C ALA A 114 -7.43 -10.98 -4.83
N THR A 115 -8.35 -11.05 -3.88
CA THR A 115 -9.13 -9.90 -3.40
C THR A 115 -8.78 -9.49 -1.96
N CYS A 116 -8.06 -10.36 -1.24
CA CYS A 116 -7.67 -10.14 0.14
C CYS A 116 -6.25 -10.68 0.37
N PHE A 117 -5.46 -9.95 1.14
CA PHE A 117 -4.11 -10.31 1.55
C PHE A 117 -4.03 -10.29 3.06
N LEU A 118 -3.43 -11.34 3.63
CA LEU A 118 -3.24 -11.47 5.07
C LEU A 118 -1.76 -11.56 5.38
N GLN A 119 -1.29 -10.71 6.30
CA GLN A 119 0.11 -10.70 6.73
C GLN A 119 0.25 -11.42 8.07
N HIS A 120 1.16 -12.39 8.10
CA HIS A 120 1.56 -13.09 9.32
C HIS A 120 3.07 -13.04 9.49
N LYS A 121 3.53 -12.91 10.73
CA LYS A 121 4.95 -13.08 11.05
C LYS A 121 5.32 -14.55 10.86
N ALA A 122 6.29 -14.82 10.00
CA ALA A 122 6.83 -16.16 9.86
C ALA A 122 7.54 -16.58 11.16
N ASN A 123 7.30 -17.80 11.62
CA ASN A 123 8.08 -18.37 12.71
C ASN A 123 9.44 -18.84 12.17
N THR A 124 10.47 -18.04 12.39
CA THR A 124 11.83 -18.31 11.89
C THR A 124 12.60 -19.29 12.77
N SER A 125 11.99 -19.88 13.80
CA SER A 125 12.64 -20.89 14.66
C SER A 125 13.15 -22.10 13.88
N LEU A 126 12.50 -22.44 12.76
CA LEU A 126 12.89 -23.53 11.87
C LEU A 126 13.93 -23.13 10.81
N LEU A 127 14.22 -21.83 10.64
CA LEU A 127 15.16 -21.31 9.63
C LEU A 127 16.63 -21.25 10.12
N GLY A 128 16.93 -21.80 11.30
CA GLY A 128 18.27 -22.30 11.61
C GLY A 128 19.45 -21.32 11.45
N HIS A 129 19.31 -20.04 11.80
CA HIS A 129 20.48 -19.16 11.87
C HIS A 129 21.15 -19.23 13.25
N LYS A 130 22.23 -20.03 13.35
CA LYS A 130 23.25 -19.86 14.40
C LYS A 130 23.78 -18.42 14.31
N LYS A 131 23.45 -17.57 15.29
CA LYS A 131 24.15 -16.30 15.47
C LYS A 131 25.64 -16.60 15.66
N LYS A 132 26.49 -16.20 14.71
CA LYS A 132 27.93 -16.07 14.98
C LYS A 132 28.10 -14.91 15.95
N LYS A 133 28.77 -15.20 17.07
CA LYS A 133 29.19 -14.24 18.09
C LYS A 133 30.17 -13.24 17.49
#